data_AF-A0A5E4IRQ9-F1
#
_entry.id   AF-A0A5E4IRQ9-F1
#
_cell.length_a   1.000
_cell.length_b   1.000
_cell.length_c   1.000
_cell.angle_alpha   90.00
_cell.angle_beta   90.00
_cell.angle_gamma   90.00
#
_symmetry.space_group_name_H-M   'P 1'
#
loop_
_entity.id
_entity.type
_entity.pdbx_description
1 polymer ?
#
loop_
_entity_poly.entity_id
_entity_poly.type
_entity_poly.pdbx_seq_one_letter_code
_entity_poly.pdbx_strand_id
1 'polypeptide(L)'
;MQGKTRRGQVALEIIVIIGFLVLLIVPTLVQIFMTFGESQEKLAVIQADQTASRLARTIEVVGASGINSSITTELVIPQLITGITVNNNELVFKLQTSHGPTQIVKKIKYSARAENHIHVDPSLANRFLDIEYPGNYFVIVASVQADPFNPGKSVIELRVK
;
A
#
# COMPACT_ATOMS: atom_id res chain seq x y z
N MET A 1 -27.06 47.14 -48.00
CA MET A 1 -27.10 46.44 -46.69
C MET A 1 -26.22 45.17 -46.68
N GLN A 2 -24.92 45.26 -46.97
CA GLN A 2 -24.03 44.08 -47.15
C GLN A 2 -23.17 43.69 -45.91
N GLY A 3 -23.26 44.42 -44.79
CA GLY A 3 -22.39 44.19 -43.63
C GLY A 3 -22.84 43.12 -42.63
N LYS A 4 -24.11 42.65 -42.68
CA LYS A 4 -24.67 41.74 -41.67
C LYS A 4 -24.32 40.27 -41.89
N THR A 5 -24.13 39.83 -43.13
CA THR A 5 -23.84 38.41 -43.47
C THR A 5 -22.44 37.95 -43.08
N ARG A 6 -21.43 38.82 -43.17
CA ARG A 6 -20.05 38.46 -42.77
C ARG A 6 -19.90 38.11 -41.29
N ARG A 7 -20.68 38.74 -40.40
CA ARG A 7 -20.61 38.46 -38.96
C ARG A 7 -21.14 37.07 -38.61
N GLY A 8 -22.15 36.58 -39.33
CA GLY A 8 -22.72 35.24 -39.14
C GLY A 8 -21.76 34.13 -39.59
N GLN A 9 -21.07 34.33 -40.72
CA GLN A 9 -20.08 33.36 -41.23
C GLN A 9 -18.89 33.19 -40.28
N VAL A 10 -18.35 34.30 -39.76
CA VAL A 10 -17.23 34.26 -38.80
C VAL A 10 -17.64 33.59 -37.50
N ALA A 11 -18.86 33.85 -37.00
CA ALA A 11 -19.37 33.16 -35.82
C ALA A 11 -19.49 31.64 -36.03
N LEU A 12 -19.91 31.21 -37.22
CA LEU A 12 -20.02 29.79 -37.55
C LEU A 12 -18.64 29.12 -37.63
N GLU A 13 -17.66 29.76 -38.24
CA GLU A 13 -16.26 29.28 -38.24
C GLU A 13 -15.73 29.09 -36.82
N ILE A 14 -15.94 30.07 -35.93
CA ILE A 14 -15.50 29.99 -34.54
C ILE A 14 -16.18 28.81 -33.82
N ILE A 15 -17.49 28.63 -33.99
CA ILE A 15 -18.23 27.51 -33.38
C ILE A 15 -17.68 26.17 -33.87
N VAL A 16 -17.39 26.03 -35.18
CA VAL A 16 -16.82 24.81 -35.75
C VAL A 16 -15.42 24.54 -35.17
N ILE A 17 -14.56 25.57 -35.09
CA ILE A 17 -13.22 25.45 -34.51
C ILE A 17 -13.30 25.02 -33.04
N ILE A 18 -14.17 25.65 -32.25
CA ILE A 18 -14.37 25.29 -30.83
C ILE A 18 -14.91 23.86 -30.72
N GLY A 19 -15.85 23.46 -31.58
CA GLY A 19 -16.40 22.10 -31.59
C GLY A 19 -15.31 21.05 -31.84
N PHE A 20 -14.43 21.29 -32.82
CA PHE A 20 -13.28 20.42 -33.08
C PHE A 20 -12.30 20.40 -31.91
N LEU A 21 -12.03 21.54 -31.29
CA LEU A 21 -11.14 21.64 -30.15
C LEU A 21 -11.68 20.84 -28.94
N VAL A 22 -12.97 20.97 -28.64
CA VAL A 22 -13.65 20.18 -27.60
C VAL A 22 -13.62 18.70 -27.94
N LEU A 23 -13.89 18.32 -29.20
CA LEU A 23 -13.87 16.94 -29.66
C LEU A 23 -12.50 16.27 -29.47
N LEU A 24 -11.40 17.03 -29.55
CA LEU A 24 -10.05 16.52 -29.27
C LEU A 24 -9.72 16.48 -27.77
N ILE A 25 -10.17 17.47 -27.00
CA ILE A 25 -9.85 17.57 -25.57
C ILE A 25 -10.60 16.53 -24.74
N VAL A 26 -11.88 16.31 -25.00
CA VAL A 26 -12.73 15.40 -24.22
C VAL A 26 -12.16 13.97 -24.13
N PRO A 27 -11.84 13.27 -25.23
CA PRO A 27 -11.30 11.92 -25.14
C PRO A 27 -9.94 11.88 -24.44
N THR A 28 -9.12 12.92 -24.62
CA THR A 28 -7.81 13.04 -23.94
C THR A 28 -7.99 13.13 -22.43
N LEU A 29 -8.92 13.96 -21.95
CA LEU A 29 -9.23 14.06 -20.54
C LEU A 29 -9.74 12.74 -19.98
N VAL A 30 -10.66 12.07 -20.69
CA VAL A 30 -11.19 10.76 -20.27
C VAL A 30 -10.07 9.74 -20.09
N GLN A 31 -9.13 9.66 -21.05
CA GLN A 31 -8.00 8.74 -20.96
C GLN A 31 -7.08 9.06 -19.78
N ILE A 32 -6.82 10.34 -19.51
CA ILE A 32 -6.03 10.78 -18.37
C ILE A 32 -6.69 10.35 -17.06
N PHE A 33 -8.00 10.58 -16.90
CA PHE A 33 -8.73 10.19 -15.69
C PHE A 33 -8.71 8.68 -15.46
N MET A 34 -8.80 7.86 -16.51
CA MET A 34 -8.71 6.39 -16.40
C MET A 34 -7.30 5.95 -15.96
N THR A 35 -6.24 6.58 -16.49
CA THR A 35 -4.85 6.17 -16.21
C THR A 35 -4.37 6.54 -14.81
N PHE A 36 -4.94 7.61 -14.22
CA PHE A 36 -4.53 8.07 -12.88
C PHE A 36 -4.84 7.06 -11.78
N GLY A 37 -5.95 6.33 -11.87
CA GLY A 37 -6.31 5.31 -10.87
C GLY A 37 -5.31 4.15 -10.83
N GLU A 38 -5.00 3.58 -11.99
CA GLU A 38 -4.05 2.45 -12.12
C GLU A 38 -2.64 2.81 -11.62
N SER A 39 -2.22 4.06 -11.86
CA SER A 39 -0.91 4.54 -11.44
C SER A 39 -0.74 4.57 -9.91
N GLN A 40 -1.78 4.97 -9.18
CA GLN A 40 -1.75 4.99 -7.71
C GLN A 40 -1.69 3.58 -7.14
N GLU A 41 -2.45 2.64 -7.70
CA GLU A 41 -2.44 1.24 -7.25
C GLU A 41 -1.08 0.59 -7.47
N LYS A 42 -0.49 0.80 -8.65
CA LYS A 42 0.84 0.27 -8.96
C LYS A 42 1.90 0.79 -7.98
N LEU A 43 1.85 2.07 -7.63
CA LEU A 43 2.75 2.65 -6.63
C LEU A 43 2.53 2.03 -5.24
N ALA A 44 1.29 1.86 -4.82
CA ALA A 44 0.96 1.23 -3.53
C ALA A 44 1.42 -0.24 -3.46
N VAL A 45 1.29 -1.00 -4.54
CA VAL A 45 1.81 -2.38 -4.64
C VAL A 45 3.34 -2.41 -4.52
N ILE A 46 4.04 -1.50 -5.20
CA ILE A 46 5.51 -1.40 -5.10
C ILE A 46 5.94 -1.04 -3.68
N GLN A 47 5.26 -0.07 -3.05
CA GLN A 47 5.53 0.30 -1.66
C GLN A 47 5.27 -0.86 -0.70
N ALA A 48 4.17 -1.60 -0.91
CA ALA A 48 3.85 -2.76 -0.10
C ALA A 48 4.90 -3.86 -0.25
N ASP A 49 5.42 -4.09 -1.46
CA ASP A 49 6.49 -5.05 -1.72
C ASP A 49 7.80 -4.67 -1.02
N GLN A 50 8.15 -3.38 -1.07
CA GLN A 50 9.31 -2.84 -0.37
C GLN A 50 9.17 -2.96 1.16
N THR A 51 7.99 -2.62 1.70
CA THR A 51 7.68 -2.73 3.13
C THR A 51 7.71 -4.19 3.59
N ALA A 52 7.09 -5.11 2.83
CA ALA A 52 7.14 -6.54 3.11
C ALA A 52 8.57 -7.07 3.07
N SER A 53 9.38 -6.63 2.10
CA SER A 53 10.78 -7.03 1.99
C SER A 53 11.63 -6.50 3.16
N ARG A 54 11.39 -5.27 3.62
CA ARG A 54 12.06 -4.70 4.79
C ARG A 54 11.67 -5.46 6.06
N LEU A 55 10.39 -5.72 6.27
CA LEU A 55 9.92 -6.48 7.42
C LEU A 55 10.48 -7.91 7.42
N ALA A 56 10.47 -8.59 6.27
CA ALA A 56 11.09 -9.90 6.12
C ALA A 56 12.57 -9.90 6.51
N ARG A 57 13.35 -8.90 6.05
CA ARG A 57 14.75 -8.73 6.45
C ARG A 57 14.90 -8.47 7.93
N THR A 58 14.06 -7.63 8.53
CA THR A 58 14.11 -7.38 9.98
C THR A 58 13.88 -8.66 10.75
N ILE A 59 12.86 -9.45 10.37
CA ILE A 59 12.60 -10.78 10.94
C ILE A 59 13.83 -11.68 10.81
N GLU A 60 14.50 -11.68 9.66
CA GLU A 60 15.72 -12.46 9.45
C GLU A 60 16.88 -12.02 10.33
N VAL A 61 17.07 -10.71 10.52
CA VAL A 61 18.10 -10.17 11.41
C VAL A 61 17.80 -10.57 12.84
N VAL A 62 16.58 -10.36 13.35
CA VAL A 62 16.24 -10.73 14.73
C VAL A 62 16.40 -12.24 14.94
N GLY A 63 15.91 -13.05 14.00
CA GLY A 63 16.06 -14.51 14.05
C GLY A 63 17.51 -14.97 14.05
N ALA A 64 18.39 -14.31 13.28
CA ALA A 64 19.82 -14.61 13.25
C ALA A 64 20.57 -14.12 14.50
N SER A 65 20.09 -13.07 15.17
CA SER A 65 20.69 -12.56 16.41
C SER A 65 20.48 -13.50 17.61
N GLY A 66 19.47 -14.38 17.56
CA GLY A 66 19.23 -15.39 18.57
C GLY A 66 18.22 -14.96 19.65
N ILE A 67 18.07 -15.82 20.66
CA ILE A 67 17.03 -15.69 21.70
C ILE A 67 17.21 -14.39 22.50
N ASN A 68 16.10 -13.75 22.87
CA ASN A 68 16.04 -12.47 23.59
C ASN A 68 16.53 -11.25 22.78
N SER A 69 16.75 -11.41 21.47
CA SER A 69 17.01 -10.28 20.59
C SER A 69 15.72 -9.57 20.22
N SER A 70 15.75 -8.25 20.14
CA SER A 70 14.63 -7.47 19.61
C SER A 70 15.11 -6.30 18.74
N ILE A 71 14.32 -5.98 17.72
CA ILE A 71 14.53 -4.82 16.85
C ILE A 71 13.21 -4.07 16.71
N THR A 72 13.30 -2.76 16.87
CA THR A 72 12.23 -1.83 16.57
C THR A 72 12.48 -1.24 15.19
N THR A 73 11.54 -1.41 14.26
CA THR A 73 11.61 -0.78 12.95
C THR A 73 10.33 0.00 12.66
N GLU A 74 10.52 1.18 12.07
CA GLU A 74 9.44 1.99 11.54
C GLU A 74 9.18 1.55 10.10
N LEU A 75 7.90 1.33 9.76
CA LEU A 75 7.49 0.93 8.42
C LEU A 75 6.32 1.80 7.95
N VAL A 76 6.41 2.22 6.69
CA VAL A 76 5.32 2.90 5.99
C VAL A 76 4.42 1.83 5.38
N ILE A 77 3.18 1.75 5.87
CA ILE A 77 2.18 0.81 5.36
C ILE A 77 1.30 1.56 4.35
N PRO A 78 1.33 1.20 3.05
CA PRO A 78 0.44 1.81 2.06
C PRO A 78 -1.03 1.48 2.34
N GLN A 79 -1.91 2.42 1.97
CA GLN A 79 -3.35 2.40 2.28
C GLN A 79 -4.12 1.20 1.72
N LEU A 80 -3.59 0.51 0.69
CA LEU A 80 -4.25 -0.63 0.08
C LEU A 80 -4.09 -1.94 0.87
N ILE A 81 -3.23 -1.97 1.89
CA ILE A 81 -3.03 -3.17 2.71
C ILE A 81 -4.21 -3.32 3.66
N THR A 82 -4.88 -4.48 3.59
CA THR A 82 -6.03 -4.82 4.44
C THR A 82 -5.65 -5.74 5.60
N GLY A 83 -4.50 -6.39 5.49
CA GLY A 83 -3.98 -7.23 6.56
C GLY A 83 -2.58 -7.74 6.30
N ILE A 84 -1.87 -8.00 7.41
CA ILE A 84 -0.55 -8.62 7.40
C ILE A 84 -0.66 -9.90 8.21
N THR A 85 -0.24 -11.02 7.64
CA THR A 85 -0.27 -12.32 8.29
C THR A 85 1.10 -12.98 8.16
N VAL A 86 1.54 -13.63 9.23
CA VAL A 86 2.79 -14.39 9.23
C VAL A 86 2.46 -15.84 9.54
N ASN A 87 2.67 -16.70 8.56
CA ASN A 87 2.36 -18.12 8.63
C ASN A 87 3.62 -18.92 8.43
N ASN A 88 4.14 -19.50 9.51
CA ASN A 88 5.38 -20.28 9.52
C ASN A 88 6.55 -19.46 8.96
N ASN A 89 6.88 -19.68 7.68
CA ASN A 89 8.00 -19.12 6.95
C ASN A 89 7.55 -18.15 5.84
N GLU A 90 6.31 -17.71 5.86
CA GLU A 90 5.75 -16.81 4.86
C GLU A 90 5.13 -15.58 5.54
N LEU A 91 5.57 -14.42 5.07
CA LEU A 91 4.99 -13.12 5.36
C LEU A 91 4.04 -12.77 4.22
N VAL A 92 2.76 -12.67 4.53
CA VAL A 92 1.69 -12.43 3.54
C VAL A 92 1.06 -11.07 3.82
N PHE A 93 1.19 -10.16 2.85
CA PHE A 93 0.50 -8.89 2.82
C PHE A 93 -0.72 -9.03 1.92
N LYS A 94 -1.91 -8.80 2.47
CA LYS A 94 -3.16 -8.78 1.71
C LYS A 94 -3.45 -7.35 1.29
N LEU A 95 -3.74 -7.15 0.01
CA LEU A 95 -4.08 -5.86 -0.56
C LEU A 95 -5.45 -5.92 -1.22
N GLN A 96 -6.18 -4.81 -1.17
CA GLN A 96 -7.40 -4.64 -1.95
C GLN A 96 -7.11 -3.67 -3.10
N THR A 97 -7.23 -4.13 -4.34
CA THR A 97 -7.07 -3.30 -5.56
C THR A 97 -8.40 -3.17 -6.28
N SER A 98 -8.49 -2.25 -7.24
CA SER A 98 -9.64 -2.11 -8.16
C SER A 98 -9.95 -3.40 -8.93
N HIS A 99 -8.93 -4.22 -9.19
CA HIS A 99 -9.04 -5.50 -9.87
C HIS A 99 -9.41 -6.66 -8.93
N GLY A 100 -9.53 -6.40 -7.63
CA GLY A 100 -9.85 -7.38 -6.60
C GLY A 100 -8.75 -7.55 -5.55
N PRO A 101 -8.93 -8.52 -4.63
CA PRO A 101 -7.94 -8.83 -3.61
C PRO A 101 -6.69 -9.45 -4.23
N THR A 102 -5.51 -9.01 -3.79
CA THR A 102 -4.22 -9.57 -4.19
C THR A 102 -3.34 -9.77 -2.95
N GLN A 103 -2.26 -10.53 -3.10
CA GLN A 103 -1.35 -10.81 -2.01
C GLN A 103 0.11 -10.72 -2.43
N ILE A 104 0.93 -10.14 -1.56
CA ILE A 104 2.38 -10.14 -1.67
C ILE A 104 2.91 -11.13 -0.64
N VAL A 105 3.62 -12.15 -1.11
CA VAL A 105 4.18 -13.20 -0.26
C VAL A 105 5.70 -13.09 -0.26
N LYS A 106 6.29 -12.98 0.93
CA LYS A 106 7.74 -13.02 1.14
C LYS A 106 8.09 -14.22 2.00
N LYS A 107 9.02 -15.04 1.51
CA LYS A 107 9.58 -16.14 2.29
C LYS A 107 10.57 -15.60 3.30
N ILE A 108 10.51 -16.10 4.52
CA ILE A 108 11.41 -15.78 5.63
C ILE A 108 12.05 -17.08 6.13
N LYS A 109 13.34 -17.02 6.47
CA LYS A 109 14.09 -18.20 6.91
C LYS A 109 13.69 -18.70 8.30
N TYR A 110 13.35 -17.78 9.20
CA TYR A 110 13.01 -18.09 10.58
C TYR A 110 11.49 -18.10 10.75
N SER A 111 10.97 -19.08 11.51
CA SER A 111 9.54 -19.15 11.78
C SER A 111 9.12 -18.01 12.71
N ALA A 112 8.20 -17.18 12.24
CA ALA A 112 7.64 -16.09 13.00
C ALA A 112 6.15 -16.35 13.24
N ARG A 113 5.67 -16.01 14.44
CA ARG A 113 4.25 -16.11 14.78
C ARG A 113 3.78 -14.72 15.16
N ALA A 114 2.86 -14.18 14.37
CA ALA A 114 2.13 -12.99 14.78
C ALA A 114 1.10 -13.42 15.83
N GLU A 115 1.20 -12.90 17.05
CA GLU A 115 0.26 -13.26 18.12
C GLU A 115 -1.11 -12.58 17.93
N ASN A 116 -1.16 -11.53 17.12
CA ASN A 116 -2.39 -10.85 16.69
C ASN A 116 -2.45 -10.78 15.16
N HIS A 117 -3.60 -11.13 14.58
CA HIS A 117 -3.90 -10.77 13.19
C HIS A 117 -3.93 -9.24 13.10
N ILE A 118 -2.95 -8.63 12.43
CA ILE A 118 -2.92 -7.19 12.25
C ILE A 118 -3.96 -6.88 11.17
N HIS A 119 -5.17 -6.54 11.61
CA HIS A 119 -6.19 -6.00 10.73
C HIS A 119 -5.86 -4.53 10.48
N VAL A 120 -5.50 -4.22 9.24
CA VAL A 120 -5.27 -2.85 8.82
C VAL A 120 -6.60 -2.39 8.25
N ASP A 121 -7.34 -1.57 8.99
CA ASP A 121 -8.58 -0.97 8.50
C ASP A 121 -8.24 0.15 7.50
N PRO A 122 -8.56 0.00 6.20
CA PRO A 122 -8.21 0.98 5.19
C PRO A 122 -9.10 2.24 5.27
N SER A 123 -10.19 2.23 6.05
CA SER A 123 -11.08 3.39 6.26
C SER A 123 -10.62 4.31 7.38
N LEU A 124 -9.74 3.82 8.27
CA LEU A 124 -9.19 4.58 9.38
C LEU A 124 -7.85 5.20 8.97
N ALA A 125 -7.91 6.30 8.21
CA ALA A 125 -6.76 7.19 8.05
C ALA A 125 -6.29 7.80 9.39
N ASN A 126 -7.02 7.59 10.50
CA ASN A 126 -6.67 8.03 11.84
C ASN A 126 -7.38 7.18 12.94
N ARG A 127 -6.57 6.44 13.75
CA ARG A 127 -6.78 5.91 15.12
C ARG A 127 -7.72 4.67 15.29
N PHE A 128 -7.48 3.62 16.10
CA PHE A 128 -6.58 3.36 17.25
C PHE A 128 -6.17 1.87 17.34
N LEU A 129 -4.89 1.61 17.62
CA LEU A 129 -4.45 0.76 18.73
C LEU A 129 -3.30 1.56 19.38
N ASP A 130 -3.38 1.82 20.68
CA ASP A 130 -2.51 2.79 21.37
C ASP A 130 -1.02 2.46 21.21
N ILE A 131 -0.29 3.25 20.40
CA ILE A 131 0.90 4.03 20.81
C ILE A 131 0.89 5.37 20.07
N GLU A 132 1.11 6.42 20.85
CA GLU A 132 1.06 7.83 20.49
C GLU A 132 2.35 8.28 19.78
N TYR A 133 2.26 8.70 18.50
CA TYR A 133 3.08 9.73 17.83
C TYR A 133 2.38 10.12 16.50
N PRO A 134 2.37 11.40 16.06
CA PRO A 134 1.57 11.84 14.92
C PRO A 134 2.28 11.54 13.59
N GLY A 135 1.89 10.46 12.90
CA GLY A 135 2.31 10.13 11.53
C GLY A 135 1.76 8.78 11.04
N ASN A 136 1.78 8.53 9.72
CA ASN A 136 1.29 7.32 9.04
C ASN A 136 2.21 6.08 9.24
N TYR A 137 2.73 5.88 10.45
CA TYR A 137 3.74 4.88 10.73
C TYR A 137 3.24 3.88 11.76
N PHE A 138 3.62 2.62 11.60
CA PHE A 138 3.43 1.59 12.62
C PHE A 138 4.81 1.20 13.15
N VAL A 139 4.96 1.12 14.47
CA VAL A 139 6.17 0.58 15.08
C VAL A 139 5.99 -0.92 15.23
N ILE A 140 6.75 -1.71 14.48
CA ILE A 140 6.76 -3.16 14.64
C ILE A 140 8.01 -3.52 15.44
N VAL A 141 7.79 -4.07 16.63
CA VAL A 141 8.81 -4.69 17.47
C VAL A 141 8.84 -6.18 17.11
N ALA A 142 9.92 -6.62 16.52
CA ALA A 142 10.21 -8.03 16.37
C ALA A 142 11.07 -8.47 17.55
N SER A 143 10.63 -9.45 18.33
CA SER A 143 11.38 -10.04 19.44
C SER A 143 11.43 -11.56 19.32
N VAL A 144 12.59 -12.17 19.53
CA VAL A 144 12.71 -13.62 19.59
C VAL A 144 12.51 -14.08 21.02
N GLN A 145 11.48 -14.89 21.26
CA GLN A 145 11.28 -15.60 22.52
C GLN A 145 11.47 -17.11 22.33
N ALA A 146 11.79 -17.80 23.42
CA ALA A 146 11.76 -19.26 23.42
C ALA A 146 10.31 -19.73 23.25
N ASP A 147 10.07 -20.74 22.40
CA ASP A 147 8.74 -21.32 22.23
C ASP A 147 8.32 -21.96 23.57
N PRO A 148 7.26 -21.48 24.24
CA PRO A 148 6.82 -22.03 25.52
C PRO A 148 6.34 -23.48 25.40
N PHE A 149 6.01 -23.94 24.19
CA PHE A 149 5.58 -25.30 23.91
C PHE A 149 6.68 -26.19 23.35
N ASN A 150 7.83 -25.63 22.96
CA ASN A 150 8.96 -26.39 22.43
C ASN A 150 10.31 -25.72 22.78
N PRO A 151 10.92 -26.03 23.94
CA PRO A 151 12.10 -25.32 24.45
C PRO A 151 13.37 -25.44 23.58
N GLY A 152 13.33 -26.20 22.48
CA GLY A 152 14.38 -26.25 21.46
C GLY A 152 14.13 -25.35 20.23
N LYS A 153 13.02 -24.62 20.19
CA LYS A 153 12.64 -23.73 19.08
C LYS A 153 12.45 -22.30 19.58
N SER A 154 12.86 -21.35 18.75
CA SER A 154 12.64 -19.92 18.98
C SER A 154 11.54 -19.42 18.06
N VAL A 155 10.67 -18.55 18.60
CA VAL A 155 9.56 -17.92 17.88
C VAL A 155 9.82 -16.42 17.85
N ILE A 156 9.75 -15.84 16.65
CA ILE A 156 9.75 -14.38 16.50
C ILE A 156 8.34 -13.88 16.74
N GLU A 157 8.17 -13.15 17.82
CA GLU A 157 6.97 -12.42 18.18
C GLU A 157 7.02 -11.03 17.54
N LEU A 158 5.98 -10.69 16.77
CA LEU A 158 5.80 -9.36 16.21
C LEU A 158 4.76 -8.61 17.04
N ARG A 159 5.20 -7.57 17.75
CA ARG A 159 4.32 -6.66 18.48
C ARG A 159 4.23 -5.35 17.73
N VAL A 160 3.00 -4.88 17.52
CA VAL A 160 2.78 -3.49 17.12
C VAL A 160 2.82 -2.67 18.40
N LYS A 161 3.74 -1.72 18.43
CA LYS A 161 3.84 -0.67 19.43
C LYS A 161 3.11 0.52 18.83
#